data_AF-A0A2T3FVS9-F1
#
_entry.id   AF-A0A2T3FVS9-F1
#
_cell.length_a   1.000
_cell.length_b   1.000
_cell.length_c   1.000
_cell.angle_alpha   90.00
_cell.angle_beta   90.00
_cell.angle_gamma   90.00
#
_symmetry.space_group_name_H-M   'P 1'
#
loop_
_entity.id
_entity.type
_entity.pdbx_description
1 polymer ?
#
loop_
_entity_poly.entity_id
_entity_poly.type
_entity_poly.pdbx_seq_one_letter_code
_entity_poly.pdbx_strand_id
1 'polypeptide(L)'
;MSLGISRNEISKLLKTSRNTIRKVENTAKSLNLTWNDASTMSNEEFANKLFPKSNDDNDNLQPKPDCEMMYLELQKTGVNRMLLWEEYSKEVKAIGKIPLQYSQFCNYFNQYMEKQSNDALADAILDRVVSKSQTIKIMDDKSMRSR
;
A
#
# COMPACT_ATOMS: atom_id res chain seq x y z
N MET A 1 2.27 -31.94 -19.25
CA MET A 1 1.97 -33.08 -18.36
C MET A 1 1.29 -32.53 -17.11
N SER A 2 0.00 -32.79 -16.93
CA SER A 2 -0.64 -32.58 -15.62
C SER A 2 -0.16 -33.72 -14.72
N LEU A 3 0.44 -33.43 -13.56
CA LEU A 3 0.98 -34.46 -12.66
C LEU A 3 -0.09 -35.42 -12.09
N GLY A 4 -1.36 -35.36 -12.52
CA GLY A 4 -2.44 -36.22 -12.02
C GLY A 4 -2.84 -35.95 -10.57
N ILE A 5 -2.19 -34.99 -9.91
CA ILE A 5 -2.42 -34.63 -8.52
C ILE A 5 -3.73 -33.85 -8.44
N SER A 6 -4.63 -34.33 -7.59
CA SER A 6 -5.91 -33.68 -7.35
C SER A 6 -5.72 -32.37 -6.57
N ARG A 7 -6.61 -31.39 -6.75
CA ARG A 7 -6.59 -30.14 -5.97
C ARG A 7 -6.65 -30.36 -4.45
N ASN A 8 -7.25 -31.48 -4.03
CA ASN A 8 -7.29 -31.87 -2.61
C ASN A 8 -5.91 -32.26 -2.09
N GLU A 9 -5.12 -32.97 -2.88
CA GLU A 9 -3.74 -33.33 -2.51
C GLU A 9 -2.82 -32.12 -2.53
N ILE A 10 -2.95 -31.24 -3.53
CA ILE A 10 -2.21 -29.96 -3.59
C ILE A 10 -2.52 -29.11 -2.34
N SER A 11 -3.80 -29.02 -1.95
CA SER A 11 -4.23 -28.29 -0.76
C SER A 11 -3.60 -28.84 0.53
N LYS A 12 -3.52 -30.17 0.66
CA LYS A 12 -2.88 -30.82 1.82
C LYS A 12 -1.37 -30.57 1.84
N LEU A 13 -0.70 -30.63 0.69
CA LEU A 13 0.74 -30.42 0.56
C LEU A 13 1.15 -28.97 0.85
N LEU A 14 0.42 -28.01 0.26
CA LEU A 14 0.73 -26.58 0.35
C LEU A 14 0.05 -25.88 1.54
N LYS A 15 -0.73 -26.62 2.36
CA LYS A 15 -1.56 -26.08 3.46
C LYS A 15 -2.38 -24.85 3.06
N THR A 16 -2.81 -24.82 1.80
CA THR A 16 -3.46 -23.68 1.17
C THR A 16 -4.88 -24.05 0.79
N SER A 17 -5.82 -23.10 0.90
CA SER A 17 -7.23 -23.39 0.62
C SER A 17 -7.45 -23.80 -0.84
N ARG A 18 -8.39 -24.73 -1.07
CA ARG A 18 -8.80 -25.16 -2.42
C ARG A 18 -9.31 -23.99 -3.27
N ASN A 19 -9.92 -22.99 -2.63
CA ASN A 19 -10.40 -21.78 -3.29
C ASN A 19 -9.23 -20.92 -3.80
N THR A 20 -8.16 -20.82 -3.02
CA THR A 20 -6.93 -20.11 -3.42
C THR A 20 -6.26 -20.80 -4.60
N ILE A 21 -6.12 -22.14 -4.55
CA ILE A 21 -5.55 -22.93 -5.66
C ILE A 21 -6.39 -22.73 -6.94
N ARG A 22 -7.72 -22.79 -6.83
CA ARG A 22 -8.62 -22.56 -7.97
C ARG A 22 -8.49 -21.14 -8.53
N LYS A 23 -8.39 -20.12 -7.67
CA LYS A 23 -8.16 -18.73 -8.11
C LYS A 23 -6.86 -18.62 -8.90
N VAL A 24 -5.75 -19.14 -8.37
CA VAL A 24 -4.45 -19.12 -9.04
C VAL A 24 -4.49 -19.84 -10.39
N GLU A 25 -5.05 -21.07 -10.43
CA GLU A 25 -5.20 -21.82 -11.69
C GLU A 25 -6.01 -21.07 -12.73
N ASN A 26 -7.14 -20.47 -12.33
CA ASN A 26 -8.02 -19.74 -13.23
C ASN A 26 -7.34 -18.47 -13.76
N THR A 27 -6.70 -17.70 -12.87
CA THR A 27 -6.02 -16.47 -13.26
C THR A 27 -4.81 -16.77 -14.16
N ALA A 28 -3.99 -17.77 -13.84
CA ALA A 28 -2.87 -18.20 -14.68
C ALA A 28 -3.34 -18.62 -16.08
N LYS A 29 -4.45 -19.37 -16.18
CA LYS A 29 -5.07 -19.72 -17.46
C LYS A 29 -5.58 -18.49 -18.21
N SER A 30 -6.25 -17.57 -17.54
CA SER A 30 -6.76 -16.35 -18.19
C SER A 30 -5.64 -15.46 -18.75
N LEU A 31 -4.48 -15.48 -18.10
CA LEU A 31 -3.30 -14.71 -18.50
C LEU A 31 -2.37 -15.48 -19.45
N ASN A 32 -2.72 -16.72 -19.83
CA ASN A 32 -1.86 -17.65 -20.56
C ASN A 32 -0.45 -17.76 -19.97
N LEU A 33 -0.34 -17.64 -18.64
CA LEU A 33 0.93 -17.67 -17.92
C LEU A 33 1.52 -19.08 -17.96
N THR A 34 2.70 -19.21 -18.54
CA THR A 34 3.45 -20.46 -18.49
C THR A 34 4.43 -20.49 -17.32
N TRP A 35 4.93 -21.67 -16.98
CA TRP A 35 5.95 -21.84 -15.94
C TRP A 35 7.23 -21.05 -16.25
N ASN A 36 7.63 -20.97 -17.52
CA ASN A 36 8.80 -20.19 -17.94
C ASN A 36 8.60 -18.71 -17.63
N ASP A 37 7.43 -18.15 -17.97
CA ASP A 37 7.12 -16.75 -17.69
C ASP A 37 7.16 -16.47 -16.18
N ALA A 38 6.54 -17.36 -15.38
CA ALA A 38 6.55 -17.24 -13.92
C ALA A 38 7.96 -17.31 -13.32
N SER A 39 8.83 -18.15 -13.87
CA SER A 39 10.21 -18.33 -13.38
C SER A 39 11.12 -17.13 -13.62
N THR A 40 10.77 -16.28 -14.60
CA THR A 40 11.52 -15.06 -14.92
C THR A 40 11.10 -13.84 -14.09
N MET A 41 9.97 -13.93 -13.36
CA MET A 41 9.41 -12.84 -12.59
C MET A 41 9.87 -12.87 -11.13
N SER A 42 9.97 -11.69 -10.50
CA SER A 42 10.08 -11.60 -9.05
C SER A 42 8.80 -12.09 -8.37
N ASN A 43 8.92 -12.58 -7.14
CA ASN A 43 7.79 -13.07 -6.36
C ASN A 43 6.71 -11.98 -6.17
N GLU A 44 7.12 -10.71 -6.06
CA GLU A 44 6.20 -9.57 -5.95
C GLU A 44 5.44 -9.29 -7.26
N GLU A 45 6.15 -9.32 -8.39
CA GLU A 45 5.56 -9.12 -9.72
C GLU A 45 4.56 -10.23 -10.05
N PHE A 46 4.93 -11.48 -9.75
CA PHE A 46 4.08 -12.64 -9.90
C PHE A 46 2.82 -12.52 -9.05
N ALA A 47 2.96 -12.13 -7.78
CA ALA A 47 1.83 -11.94 -6.87
C ALA A 47 0.90 -10.81 -7.35
N ASN A 48 1.43 -9.66 -7.77
CA ASN A 48 0.63 -8.55 -8.28
C ASN A 48 -0.09 -8.90 -9.59
N LYS A 49 0.52 -9.73 -10.44
CA LYS A 49 -0.08 -10.18 -11.71
C LYS A 49 -1.21 -11.20 -11.50
N LEU A 50 -1.05 -12.10 -10.52
CA LEU A 50 -2.06 -13.11 -10.17
C LEU A 50 -3.20 -12.55 -9.30
N PHE A 51 -2.88 -11.60 -8.46
CA PHE A 51 -3.80 -10.95 -7.55
C PHE A 51 -3.62 -9.44 -7.70
N PRO A 52 -4.11 -8.86 -8.80
CA PRO A 52 -4.13 -7.42 -8.94
C PRO A 52 -4.87 -6.86 -7.73
N LYS A 53 -4.18 -6.02 -6.94
CA LYS A 53 -4.81 -5.32 -5.82
C LYS A 53 -5.96 -4.51 -6.42
N SER A 54 -7.19 -4.91 -6.14
CA SER A 54 -8.39 -4.22 -6.61
C SER A 54 -8.50 -2.87 -5.89
N ASN A 55 -7.69 -1.91 -6.31
CA ASN A 55 -7.79 -0.55 -5.81
C ASN A 55 -8.95 0.19 -6.53
N ASP A 56 -9.25 -0.20 -7.78
CA ASP A 56 -10.11 0.61 -8.66
C ASP A 56 -11.63 0.47 -8.41
N ASP A 57 -12.11 -0.69 -7.98
CA ASP A 57 -13.55 -0.90 -7.76
C ASP A 57 -14.02 -0.31 -6.42
N ASN A 58 -13.16 -0.32 -5.39
CA ASN A 58 -13.50 0.25 -4.09
C ASN A 58 -13.44 1.78 -4.09
N ASP A 59 -12.50 2.41 -4.81
CA ASP A 59 -12.36 3.87 -4.83
C ASP A 59 -13.57 4.57 -5.45
N ASN A 60 -14.24 3.92 -6.41
CA ASN A 60 -15.46 4.45 -7.02
C ASN A 60 -16.67 4.35 -6.09
N LEU A 61 -16.81 3.25 -5.36
CA LEU A 61 -17.95 2.95 -4.50
C LEU A 61 -17.83 3.52 -3.08
N GLN A 62 -16.61 3.62 -2.58
CA GLN A 62 -16.24 4.05 -1.23
C GLN A 62 -15.20 5.18 -1.33
N PRO A 63 -15.66 6.44 -1.35
CA PRO A 63 -14.77 7.59 -1.48
C PRO A 63 -13.82 7.65 -0.28
N LYS A 64 -12.53 7.88 -0.54
CA LYS A 64 -11.52 7.99 0.51
C LYS A 64 -11.63 9.32 1.26
N PRO A 65 -11.51 9.32 2.60
CA PRO A 65 -11.49 10.55 3.38
C PRO A 65 -10.17 11.30 3.19
N ASP A 66 -10.21 12.62 3.33
CA ASP A 66 -9.03 13.48 3.27
C ASP A 66 -8.23 13.38 4.58
N CYS A 67 -7.13 12.62 4.55
CA CYS A 67 -6.29 12.38 5.71
C CYS A 67 -5.55 13.63 6.21
N GLU A 68 -5.24 14.59 5.35
CA GLU A 68 -4.54 15.81 5.74
C GLU A 68 -5.47 16.70 6.55
N MET A 69 -6.70 16.91 6.05
CA MET A 69 -7.75 17.62 6.77
C MET A 69 -8.09 16.92 8.09
N MET A 70 -8.21 15.59 8.09
CA MET A 70 -8.44 14.84 9.33
C MET A 70 -7.35 15.06 10.38
N TYR A 71 -6.07 15.09 9.95
CA TYR A 71 -4.96 15.33 10.87
C TYR A 71 -5.04 16.71 11.51
N LEU A 72 -5.36 17.75 10.73
CA LEU A 72 -5.54 19.12 11.22
C LEU A 72 -6.73 19.25 12.18
N GLU A 73 -7.86 18.64 11.84
CA GLU A 73 -9.06 18.66 12.70
C GLU A 73 -8.82 17.93 14.02
N LEU A 74 -8.09 16.81 14.02
CA LEU A 74 -7.76 16.07 15.23
C LEU A 74 -6.83 16.82 16.19
N GLN A 75 -6.16 17.90 15.76
CA GLN A 75 -5.39 18.76 16.66
C GLN A 75 -6.26 19.75 17.45
N LYS A 76 -7.54 19.92 17.06
CA LYS A 76 -8.47 20.82 17.76
C LYS A 76 -9.04 20.16 19.01
N THR A 77 -9.25 20.95 20.06
CA THR A 77 -9.81 20.46 21.33
C THR A 77 -11.25 19.99 21.14
N GLY A 78 -11.54 18.76 21.55
CA GLY A 78 -12.89 18.17 21.48
C GLY A 78 -13.19 17.41 20.18
N VAL A 79 -12.29 17.43 19.19
CA VAL A 79 -12.44 16.62 17.97
C VAL A 79 -11.86 15.23 18.21
N ASN A 80 -12.56 14.20 17.74
CA ASN A 80 -12.08 12.82 17.79
C ASN A 80 -12.39 12.09 16.47
N ARG A 81 -11.77 10.93 16.28
CA ARG A 81 -11.91 10.14 15.04
C ARG A 81 -13.34 9.67 14.77
N MET A 82 -14.14 9.45 15.81
CA MET A 82 -15.53 9.03 15.68
C MET A 82 -16.38 10.18 15.11
N LEU A 83 -16.19 11.40 15.62
CA LEU A 83 -16.88 12.59 15.14
C LEU A 83 -16.58 12.84 13.65
N LEU A 84 -15.31 12.79 13.25
CA LEU A 84 -14.91 12.96 11.86
C LEU A 84 -15.49 11.85 10.95
N TRP A 85 -15.52 10.61 11.44
CA TRP A 85 -16.13 9.50 10.70
C TRP A 85 -17.63 9.69 10.52
N GLU A 86 -18.35 10.19 11.53
CA GLU A 86 -19.78 10.45 11.45
C GLU A 86 -20.10 11.54 10.41
N GLU A 87 -19.33 12.62 10.38
CA GLU A 87 -19.45 13.69 9.38
C GLU A 87 -19.18 13.18 7.97
N TYR A 88 -18.03 12.54 7.76
CA TYR A 88 -17.69 11.88 6.50
C TYR A 88 -18.78 10.89 6.05
N SER A 89 -19.29 10.06 6.96
CA SER A 89 -20.32 9.06 6.64
C SER A 89 -21.62 9.71 6.16
N LYS A 90 -22.00 10.85 6.75
CA LYS A 90 -23.18 11.62 6.32
C LYS A 90 -22.96 12.21 4.93
N GLU A 91 -21.81 12.82 4.67
CA GLU A 91 -21.48 13.41 3.36
C GLU A 91 -21.48 12.36 2.25
N VAL A 92 -20.84 11.21 2.49
CA VAL A 92 -20.76 10.13 1.51
C VAL A 92 -22.14 9.54 1.20
N LYS A 93 -22.97 9.34 2.24
CA LYS A 93 -24.36 8.90 2.05
C LYS A 93 -25.19 9.92 1.30
N ALA A 94 -24.98 11.22 1.52
CA ALA A 94 -25.68 12.29 0.81
C ALA A 94 -25.37 12.29 -0.69
N ILE A 95 -24.18 11.84 -1.09
CA ILE A 95 -23.75 11.67 -2.49
C ILE A 95 -24.22 10.32 -3.07
N GLY A 96 -24.93 9.49 -2.29
CA GLY A 96 -25.44 8.18 -2.72
C GLY A 96 -24.37 7.10 -2.78
N LYS A 97 -23.21 7.31 -2.14
CA LYS A 97 -22.11 6.35 -2.07
C LYS A 97 -22.11 5.59 -0.74
N ILE A 98 -21.31 4.53 -0.67
CA ILE A 98 -21.19 3.71 0.54
C ILE A 98 -20.02 4.23 1.37
N PRO A 99 -20.23 4.71 2.61
CA PRO A 99 -19.13 5.15 3.45
C PRO A 99 -18.31 3.97 3.95
N LEU A 100 -17.02 4.23 4.16
CA LEU A 100 -16.14 3.30 4.88
C LEU A 100 -16.71 2.99 6.26
N GLN A 101 -16.54 1.74 6.69
CA GLN A 101 -16.79 1.36 8.08
C GLN A 101 -15.78 2.04 9.00
N TYR A 102 -16.15 2.28 10.27
CA TYR A 102 -15.29 2.98 11.22
C TYR A 102 -13.88 2.34 11.38
N SER A 103 -13.80 1.02 11.38
CA SER A 103 -12.52 0.29 11.44
C SER A 103 -11.66 0.52 10.19
N GLN A 104 -12.29 0.52 9.01
CA GLN A 104 -11.60 0.79 7.74
C GLN A 104 -11.10 2.24 7.70
N PHE A 105 -11.93 3.19 8.15
CA PHE A 105 -11.57 4.60 8.28
C PHE A 105 -10.35 4.81 9.19
N CYS A 106 -10.36 4.18 10.38
CA CYS A 106 -9.22 4.24 11.28
C CYS A 106 -7.96 3.62 10.68
N ASN A 107 -8.08 2.46 10.02
CA ASN A 107 -6.95 1.79 9.38
C ASN A 107 -6.37 2.61 8.22
N TYR A 108 -7.24 3.26 7.45
CA TYR A 108 -6.82 4.12 6.35
C TYR A 108 -6.02 5.32 6.85
N PHE A 109 -6.50 5.99 7.90
CA PHE A 109 -5.79 7.09 8.53
C PHE A 109 -4.47 6.65 9.18
N ASN A 110 -4.42 5.48 9.81
CA ASN A 110 -3.18 4.96 10.40
C ASN A 110 -2.12 4.65 9.33
N GLN A 111 -2.52 4.05 8.20
CA GLN A 111 -1.61 3.81 7.07
C GLN A 111 -1.07 5.13 6.50
N TYR A 112 -1.90 6.17 6.43
CA TYR A 112 -1.45 7.51 6.04
C TYR A 112 -0.40 8.06 7.01
N MET A 113 -0.62 7.95 8.32
CA MET A 113 0.35 8.40 9.33
C MET A 113 1.66 7.61 9.29
N GLU A 114 1.60 6.30 9.08
CA GLU A 114 2.78 5.45 8.90
C GLU A 114 3.57 5.86 7.66
N LYS A 115 2.86 6.10 6.55
CA LYS A 115 3.48 6.58 5.31
C LYS A 115 4.12 7.95 5.50
N GLN A 116 3.42 8.91 6.12
CA GLN A 116 3.96 10.23 6.42
C GLN A 116 5.18 10.16 7.35
N SER A 117 5.19 9.24 8.32
CA SER A 117 6.34 9.00 9.18
C SER A 117 7.53 8.41 8.41
N ASN A 118 7.28 7.51 7.46
CA ASN A 118 8.31 6.91 6.62
C ASN A 118 8.85 7.90 5.60
N ASP A 119 7.99 8.74 5.02
CA ASP A 119 8.35 9.81 4.09
C ASP A 119 9.13 10.91 4.83
N ALA A 120 8.74 11.28 6.05
CA ALA A 120 9.52 12.18 6.91
C ALA A 120 10.88 11.58 7.32
N LEU A 121 10.96 10.25 7.53
CA LEU A 121 12.23 9.54 7.71
C LEU A 121 13.08 9.56 6.44
N ALA A 122 12.47 9.36 5.27
CA ALA A 122 13.14 9.44 3.98
C ALA A 122 13.67 10.86 3.70
N ASP A 123 12.88 11.89 4.01
CA ASP A 123 13.27 13.30 3.93
C ASP A 123 14.38 13.63 4.94
N ALA A 124 14.33 13.12 6.17
CA ALA A 124 15.39 13.29 7.15
C ALA A 124 16.69 12.56 6.74
N ILE A 125 16.59 11.41 6.06
CA ILE A 125 17.74 10.70 5.51
C ILE A 125 18.30 11.45 4.30
N LEU A 126 17.44 11.96 3.40
CA LEU A 126 17.85 12.79 2.27
C LEU A 126 18.50 14.10 2.72
N ASP A 127 17.95 14.79 3.72
CA ASP A 127 18.54 16.00 4.31
C ASP A 127 19.90 15.70 4.93
N ARG A 128 20.05 14.55 5.62
CA ARG A 128 21.34 14.11 6.18
C ARG A 128 22.37 13.73 5.11
N VAL A 129 21.95 13.16 3.98
CA VAL A 129 22.82 12.82 2.83
C VAL A 129 23.21 14.06 2.02
N VAL A 130 22.26 14.98 1.80
CA VAL A 130 22.48 16.27 1.12
C VAL A 130 23.39 17.17 1.96
N SER A 131 23.17 17.24 3.27
CA SER A 131 24.01 17.98 4.22
C SER A 131 25.43 17.42 4.25
N LYS A 132 25.63 16.08 4.29
CA LYS A 132 26.97 15.47 4.16
C LYS A 132 27.65 15.79 2.83
N SER A 133 26.89 15.86 1.74
CA SER A 133 27.42 16.17 0.40
C SER A 133 27.83 17.65 0.25
N GLN A 134 27.18 18.56 0.98
CA GLN A 134 27.58 19.98 1.05
C GLN A 134 28.81 20.17 1.95
N THR A 135 28.93 19.45 3.07
CA THR A 135 30.12 19.52 3.94
C THR A 135 31.39 19.03 3.25
N ILE A 136 31.29 17.98 2.42
CA ILE A 136 32.43 17.47 1.64
C ILE A 136 32.89 18.51 0.60
N LYS A 137 31.96 19.19 -0.09
CA LYS A 137 32.33 20.26 -1.04
C LYS A 137 32.98 21.48 -0.37
N ILE A 138 32.59 21.82 0.86
CA ILE A 138 33.18 22.97 1.59
C ILE A 138 34.59 22.63 2.14
N MET A 139 34.88 21.36 2.39
CA MET A 139 36.21 20.92 2.85
C MET A 139 37.26 20.89 1.72
N ASP A 140 36.87 20.64 0.47
CA ASP A 140 37.79 20.70 -0.69
C ASP A 140 38.19 22.14 -1.06
N ASP A 141 37.28 23.12 -0.92
CA ASP A 141 37.56 24.52 -1.30
C ASP A 141 38.46 25.25 -0.28
N LYS A 142 38.48 24.80 0.99
CA LYS A 142 39.31 25.38 2.05
C LYS A 142 40.77 24.88 2.01
N SER A 143 41.07 23.85 1.23
CA SER A 143 42.44 23.31 1.04
C SER A 143 43.27 24.14 0.04
N MET A 144 42.65 24.88 -0.88
CA MET A 144 43.32 25.69 -1.90
C MET A 144 43.63 27.14 -1.48
N ARG A 145 43.37 27.52 -0.23
CA ARG A 145 43.64 28.87 0.31
C ARG A 145 44.52 28.85 1.55
N SER A 146 45.64 28.13 1.51
CA SER A 146 46.82 28.42 2.33
C SER A 146 48.05 27.66 1.82
N ARG A 147 48.64 28.16 0.74
CA ARG A 147 50.08 28.46 0.58
C ARG A 147 50.39 28.80 -0.87
#